data_AF-A0ABC8AZ64-F1
#
_entry.id   AF-A0ABC8AZ64-F1
#
_cell.length_a   1.000
_cell.length_b   1.000
_cell.length_c   1.000
_cell.angle_alpha   90.00
_cell.angle_beta   90.00
_cell.angle_gamma   90.00
#
_symmetry.space_group_name_H-M   'P 1'
#
loop_
_entity.id
_entity.type
_entity.pdbx_description
1 polymer ?
#
loop_
_entity_poly.entity_id
_entity_poly.type
_entity_poly.pdbx_seq_one_letter_code
_entity_poly.pdbx_strand_id
1 'polypeptide(L)'
;MRLLGPWSDSVDIAAYGGGKARGLYALGELGVRVPEWAVLGTGVFEEFAEAAGLTAGLREFAALDEIDAALGRAGELRAALAKAEVPEVIRAEITQGRARSRCGRRCRPRTGRSIPSPGSSTAT
;
A
#
# COMPACT_ATOMS: atom_id res chain seq x y z
N MET A 1 -9.72 6.45 -3.21
CA MET A 1 -8.39 6.62 -2.58
C MET A 1 -8.30 5.92 -1.22
N ARG A 2 -7.25 5.13 -0.92
CA ARG A 2 -7.02 4.53 0.41
C ARG A 2 -5.53 4.35 0.70
N LEU A 3 -5.13 4.57 1.95
CA LEU A 3 -3.81 4.24 2.46
C LEU A 3 -3.85 2.96 3.31
N LEU A 4 -2.89 2.09 3.05
CA LEU A 4 -2.80 0.75 3.62
C LEU A 4 -1.52 0.57 4.44
N GLY A 5 -1.59 -0.22 5.51
CA GLY A 5 -0.44 -0.50 6.37
C GLY A 5 -0.63 -1.75 7.23
N PRO A 6 0.28 -2.03 8.17
CA PRO A 6 0.13 -3.12 9.15
C PRO A 6 -1.15 -3.05 10.00
N TRP A 7 -1.77 -1.88 10.09
CA TRP A 7 -3.02 -1.62 10.80
C TRP A 7 -4.27 -1.86 9.94
N SER A 8 -4.11 -2.20 8.66
CA SER A 8 -5.21 -2.47 7.75
C SER A 8 -5.58 -3.96 7.78
N ASP A 9 -6.84 -4.27 7.46
CA ASP A 9 -7.29 -5.65 7.34
C ASP A 9 -6.61 -6.34 6.16
N SER A 10 -6.33 -7.64 6.32
CA SER A 10 -5.66 -8.45 5.30
C SER A 10 -6.44 -8.49 3.98
N VAL A 11 -7.78 -8.43 4.05
CA VAL A 11 -8.68 -8.35 2.89
C VAL A 11 -8.47 -7.05 2.11
N ASP A 12 -8.32 -5.91 2.79
CA ASP A 12 -8.06 -4.62 2.15
C ASP A 12 -6.65 -4.58 1.51
N ILE A 13 -5.64 -5.16 2.18
CA ILE A 13 -4.30 -5.32 1.59
C ILE A 13 -4.37 -6.19 0.33
N ALA A 14 -5.16 -7.27 0.37
CA ALA A 14 -5.30 -8.16 -0.76
C ALA A 14 -5.98 -7.47 -1.95
N ALA A 15 -7.07 -6.74 -1.70
CA ALA A 15 -7.86 -6.08 -2.73
C ALA A 15 -7.13 -4.87 -3.34
N TYR A 16 -6.42 -4.08 -2.52
CA TYR A 16 -5.99 -2.73 -2.92
C TYR A 16 -4.48 -2.45 -2.78
N GLY A 17 -3.72 -3.31 -2.10
CA GLY A 17 -2.29 -3.05 -1.82
C GLY A 17 -1.30 -3.55 -2.88
N GLY A 18 -1.78 -4.35 -3.83
CA GLY A 18 -0.93 -5.01 -4.81
C GLY A 18 -0.05 -6.13 -4.21
N GLY A 19 0.72 -6.82 -5.07
CA GLY A 19 1.47 -8.01 -4.67
C GLY A 19 2.54 -7.77 -3.60
N LYS A 20 3.20 -6.60 -3.63
CA LYS A 20 4.26 -6.25 -2.67
C LYS A 20 3.70 -5.99 -1.27
N ALA A 21 2.59 -5.26 -1.15
CA ALA A 21 1.96 -5.03 0.16
C ALA A 21 1.47 -6.33 0.79
N ARG A 22 0.88 -7.23 -0.01
CA ARG A 22 0.51 -8.58 0.46
C ARG A 22 1.71 -9.35 1.01
N GLY A 23 2.83 -9.34 0.29
CA GLY A 23 4.07 -9.97 0.75
C GLY A 23 4.58 -9.37 2.07
N LEU A 24 4.63 -8.05 2.18
CA LEU A 24 5.04 -7.37 3.41
C LEU A 24 4.12 -7.69 4.60
N TYR A 25 2.81 -7.75 4.35
CA TYR A 25 1.83 -8.14 5.36
C TYR A 25 2.03 -9.59 5.81
N ALA A 26 2.17 -10.52 4.86
CA ALA A 26 2.39 -11.95 5.14
C ALA A 26 3.69 -12.19 5.94
N LEU A 27 4.78 -11.50 5.59
CA LEU A 27 6.04 -11.56 6.35
C LEU A 27 5.85 -11.11 7.81
N GLY A 28 5.07 -10.04 8.02
CA GLY A 28 4.75 -9.55 9.36
C GLY A 28 3.94 -10.56 10.19
N GLU A 29 2.98 -11.25 9.56
CA GLU A 29 2.19 -12.29 10.22
C GLU A 29 3.00 -13.55 10.53
N LEU A 30 4.03 -13.86 9.73
CA LEU A 30 5.01 -14.91 10.01
C LEU A 30 6.03 -14.53 11.10
N GLY A 31 5.90 -13.35 11.71
CA GLY A 31 6.80 -12.89 12.78
C GLY A 31 8.16 -12.39 12.28
N VAL A 32 8.36 -12.28 10.96
CA VAL A 32 9.56 -11.66 10.41
C VAL A 32 9.55 -10.18 10.74
N ARG A 33 10.71 -9.63 11.14
CA ARG A 33 10.83 -8.19 11.36
C ARG A 33 10.77 -7.45 10.03
N VAL A 34 9.60 -6.87 9.76
CA VAL A 34 9.38 -5.94 8.65
C VAL A 34 9.55 -4.50 9.15
N PRO A 35 10.22 -3.62 8.38
CA PRO A 35 10.26 -2.18 8.69
C PRO A 35 8.86 -1.57 8.78
N GLU A 36 8.74 -0.40 9.39
CA GLU A 36 7.49 0.37 9.31
C GLU A 36 7.18 0.69 7.85
N TRP A 37 5.94 0.43 7.43
CA TRP A 37 5.51 0.65 6.07
C TRP A 37 4.10 1.21 6.00
N ALA A 38 3.84 1.87 4.87
CA ALA A 38 2.53 2.27 4.40
C ALA A 38 2.56 2.17 2.86
N VAL A 39 1.43 1.84 2.25
CA VAL A 39 1.28 1.68 0.80
C VAL A 39 0.08 2.50 0.35
N LEU A 40 0.24 3.21 -0.76
CA LEU A 40 -0.86 3.83 -1.47
C LEU A 40 -1.63 2.74 -2.22
N GLY A 41 -2.95 2.71 -2.05
CA GLY A 41 -3.79 1.76 -2.77
C GLY A 41 -3.70 1.95 -4.29
N THR A 42 -4.01 0.89 -5.05
CA THR A 42 -3.89 0.90 -6.51
C THR A 42 -4.65 2.03 -7.21
N GLY A 43 -5.81 2.42 -6.68
CA GLY A 43 -6.61 3.53 -7.23
C GLY A 43 -5.96 4.91 -7.10
N VAL A 44 -4.94 5.10 -6.26
CA VAL A 44 -4.28 6.42 -6.11
C VAL A 44 -3.56 6.84 -7.38
N PHE A 45 -3.01 5.88 -8.13
CA PHE A 45 -2.34 6.19 -9.39
C PHE A 45 -3.35 6.60 -10.47
N GLU A 46 -4.52 5.97 -10.51
CA GLU A 46 -5.59 6.31 -11.47
C GLU A 46 -6.10 7.74 -11.21
N GLU A 47 -6.40 8.08 -9.96
CA GLU A 47 -6.83 9.42 -9.56
C GLU A 47 -5.75 10.48 -9.88
N PHE A 48 -4.47 10.16 -9.64
CA PHE A 48 -3.35 11.03 -10.00
C PHE A 48 -3.24 11.23 -11.52
N ALA A 49 -3.31 10.15 -12.30
CA ALA A 49 -3.19 10.21 -13.76
C ALA A 49 -4.36 10.99 -14.39
N GLU A 50 -5.56 10.86 -13.82
CA GLU A 50 -6.73 11.63 -14.23
C GLU A 50 -6.55 13.12 -13.92
N ALA A 51 -6.18 13.46 -12.68
CA ALA A 51 -5.96 14.84 -12.27
C ALA A 51 -4.83 15.53 -13.05
N ALA A 52 -3.79 14.77 -13.45
CA ALA A 52 -2.69 15.25 -14.25
C ALA A 52 -2.98 15.29 -15.77
N GLY A 53 -4.17 14.85 -16.21
CA GLY A 53 -4.53 14.79 -17.63
C GLY A 53 -3.74 13.76 -18.45
N LEU A 54 -3.15 12.76 -17.79
CA LEU A 54 -2.26 11.76 -18.40
C LEU A 54 -2.98 10.50 -18.89
N THR A 55 -4.25 10.32 -18.51
CA THR A 55 -5.03 9.12 -18.81
C THR A 55 -5.07 8.78 -20.30
N ALA A 56 -5.24 9.79 -21.17
CA ALA A 56 -5.25 9.59 -22.62
C ALA A 56 -3.91 9.07 -23.12
N GLY A 57 -2.81 9.72 -22.70
CA GLY A 57 -1.46 9.33 -23.11
C GLY A 57 -1.05 7.94 -22.61
N LEU A 58 -1.48 7.54 -21.41
CA LEU A 58 -1.26 6.19 -20.89
C LEU A 58 -2.03 5.14 -21.71
N ARG A 59 -3.27 5.44 -22.12
CA ARG A 59 -4.08 4.57 -22.97
C ARG A 59 -3.48 4.42 -24.36
N GLU A 60 -3.04 5.51 -24.96
CA GLU A 60 -2.33 5.50 -26.24
C GLU A 60 -1.08 4.62 -26.16
N PHE A 61 -0.25 4.80 -25.12
CA PHE A 61 0.94 3.98 -24.92
C PHE A 61 0.61 2.49 -24.79
N ALA A 62 -0.46 2.14 -24.07
CA ALA A 62 -0.87 0.76 -23.91
C ALA A 62 -1.36 0.09 -25.21
N ALA A 63 -1.72 0.89 -26.23
CA ALA A 63 -2.17 0.42 -27.53
C ALA A 63 -1.06 0.42 -28.60
N LEU A 64 0.18 0.77 -28.26
CA LEU A 64 1.31 0.76 -29.19
C LEU A 64 1.87 -0.65 -29.32
N ASP A 65 1.89 -1.16 -30.54
CA ASP A 65 2.50 -2.46 -30.88
C ASP A 65 3.95 -2.33 -31.40
N GLU A 66 4.35 -1.13 -31.83
CA GLU A 66 5.68 -0.87 -32.38
C GLU A 66 6.67 -0.45 -31.29
N ILE A 67 7.77 -1.19 -31.17
CA ILE A 67 8.73 -1.07 -30.04
C ILE A 67 9.34 0.33 -29.98
N ASP A 68 9.82 0.88 -31.08
CA ASP A 68 10.48 2.19 -31.08
C ASP A 68 9.51 3.32 -30.75
N ALA A 69 8.28 3.24 -31.26
CA ALA A 69 7.21 4.17 -30.92
C ALA A 69 6.83 4.07 -29.44
N ALA A 70 6.73 2.86 -28.90
CA ALA A 70 6.45 2.61 -27.49
C ALA A 70 7.56 3.19 -26.59
N LEU A 71 8.83 3.01 -26.96
CA LEU A 71 9.97 3.56 -26.22
C LEU A 71 9.97 5.09 -26.20
N GLY A 72 9.75 5.72 -27.36
CA GLY A 72 9.62 7.18 -27.48
C GLY A 72 8.49 7.71 -26.60
N ARG A 73 7.29 7.11 -26.73
CA ARG A 73 6.11 7.51 -25.96
C ARG A 73 6.29 7.29 -24.45
N ALA A 74 6.93 6.19 -24.05
CA ALA A 74 7.24 5.93 -22.66
C ALA A 74 8.21 6.98 -22.08
N GLY A 75 9.16 7.48 -22.88
CA GLY A 75 10.04 8.57 -22.48
C GLY A 75 9.27 9.86 -22.17
N GLU A 76 8.38 10.27 -23.08
CA GLU A 76 7.52 11.43 -22.90
C GLU A 76 6.61 11.30 -21.68
N LEU A 77 5.96 10.15 -21.50
CA LEU A 77 5.09 9.91 -20.36
C LEU A 77 5.84 9.94 -19.04
N ARG A 78 7.03 9.35 -18.95
CA ARG A 78 7.87 9.44 -17.75
C ARG A 78 8.25 10.88 -17.44
N ALA A 79 8.59 11.68 -18.46
CA ALA A 79 8.89 13.09 -18.29
C ALA A 79 7.67 13.90 -17.83
N ALA A 80 6.47 13.58 -18.34
CA ALA A 80 5.22 14.21 -17.92
C ALA A 80 4.85 13.84 -16.48
N LEU A 81 4.94 12.56 -16.12
CA LEU A 81 4.72 12.05 -14.76
C LEU A 81 5.66 12.72 -13.74
N ALA A 82 6.93 12.94 -14.10
CA ALA A 82 7.91 13.57 -13.24
C ALA A 82 7.63 15.06 -12.97
N LYS A 83 6.94 15.74 -13.90
CA LYS A 83 6.59 17.17 -13.79
C LYS A 83 5.20 17.40 -13.19
N ALA A 84 4.33 16.38 -13.24
CA ALA A 84 2.97 16.49 -12.74
C ALA A 84 2.96 16.72 -11.22
N GLU A 85 2.13 17.67 -10.79
CA GLU A 85 1.94 17.92 -9.37
C GLU A 85 1.05 16.84 -8.75
N VAL A 86 1.45 16.33 -7.59
CA VAL A 86 0.64 15.39 -6.82
C VAL A 86 -0.54 16.15 -6.20
N PRO A 87 -1.81 15.81 -6.49
CA PRO A 87 -2.97 16.50 -5.91
C PRO A 87 -2.92 16.59 -4.38
N GLU A 88 -3.43 17.70 -3.82
CA GLU A 88 -3.37 17.96 -2.38
C GLU A 88 -4.03 16.85 -1.55
N VAL A 89 -5.13 16.29 -2.04
CA VAL A 89 -5.82 15.16 -1.40
C VAL A 89 -4.88 13.95 -1.23
N ILE A 90 -4.06 13.64 -2.22
CA ILE A 90 -3.07 12.55 -2.16
C ILE A 90 -1.93 12.91 -1.20
N ARG A 91 -1.47 14.17 -1.19
CA ARG A 91 -0.42 14.65 -0.27
C ARG A 91 -0.87 14.58 1.19
N ALA A 92 -2.11 14.96 1.48
CA ALA A 92 -2.69 14.88 2.81
C ALA A 92 -2.70 13.43 3.33
N GLU A 93 -3.03 12.48 2.48
CA GLU A 93 -3.11 11.06 2.83
C GLU A 93 -1.74 10.40 3.01
N ILE A 94 -0.74 10.79 2.21
CA ILE A 94 0.66 10.43 2.45
C ILE A 94 1.12 10.94 3.83
N THR A 95 0.74 12.17 4.18
CA THR A 95 1.09 12.78 5.47
C THR A 95 0.43 12.05 6.63
N GLN A 96 -0.86 11.75 6.51
CA GLN A 96 -1.60 10.96 7.49
C GLN A 96 -1.00 9.57 7.67
N GLY A 97 -0.55 8.94 6.59
CA GLY A 97 0.12 7.65 6.65
C GLY A 97 1.42 7.65 7.42
N ARG A 98 2.25 8.66 7.19
CA ARG A 98 3.48 8.87 7.97
C ARG A 98 3.20 9.08 9.46
N ALA A 99 2.04 9.62 9.83
CA ALA A 99 1.64 9.73 11.23
C ALA A 99 1.23 8.36 11.80
N ARG A 100 0.43 7.58 11.07
CA ARG A 100 -0.05 6.25 11.49
C ARG A 100 1.08 5.23 11.66
N SER A 101 2.06 5.21 10.76
CA SER A 101 3.22 4.30 10.88
C SER A 101 4.02 4.53 12.16
N ARG A 102 4.15 5.79 12.61
CA ARG A 102 4.85 6.13 13.86
C ARG A 102 4.10 5.72 15.12
N CYS A 103 2.78 5.64 15.06
CA CYS A 103 1.93 5.22 16.19
C CYS A 103 1.80 3.69 16.30
N GLY A 104 1.96 2.95 15.20
CA GLY A 104 1.65 1.51 15.09
C GLY A 104 2.41 0.57 16.04
N ARG A 105 3.62 0.92 16.50
CA ARG A 105 4.36 0.07 17.47
C ARG A 105 3.83 0.13 18.89
N ARG A 106 3.04 1.16 19.24
CA ARG A 106 2.57 1.38 20.63
C ARG A 106 1.16 0.86 20.89
N CYS A 107 0.39 0.54 19.85
CA CYS A 107 -1.04 0.25 19.97
C CYS A 107 -1.46 -1.17 19.56
N ARG A 108 -0.53 -2.12 19.31
CA ARG A 108 -0.93 -3.52 19.07
C ARG A 108 -1.29 -4.15 20.43
N PRO A 109 -2.56 -4.47 20.74
CA PRO A 109 -2.85 -5.29 21.89
C PRO A 109 -2.11 -6.62 21.71
N ARG A 110 -1.41 -7.06 22.76
CA ARG A 110 -0.67 -8.32 22.76
C ARG A 110 -1.67 -9.48 22.80
N THR A 111 -2.30 -9.78 21.66
CA THR A 111 -3.14 -10.96 21.51
C THR A 111 -2.26 -12.20 21.54
N GLY A 112 -2.48 -13.06 22.53
CA GLY A 112 -2.00 -14.45 22.53
C GLY A 112 -0.81 -14.76 23.44
N ARG A 113 -0.96 -14.57 24.75
CA ARG A 113 -0.35 -15.53 25.69
C ARG A 113 -1.47 -16.04 26.58
N SER A 114 -2.18 -17.06 26.09
CA SER A 114 -3.04 -17.91 26.91
C SER A 114 -2.20 -18.48 28.04
N ILE A 115 -2.46 -18.02 29.26
CA ILE A 115 -1.96 -18.64 30.48
C ILE A 115 -2.82 -19.90 30.67
N PRO A 116 -2.27 -21.12 30.69
CA PRO A 116 -3.06 -22.28 31.09
C PRO A 116 -3.45 -22.11 32.56
N SER A 117 -4.76 -22.13 32.84
CA SER A 117 -5.29 -22.21 34.20
C SER A 117 -4.72 -23.45 34.90
N PRO A 118 -4.19 -23.34 36.13
CA PRO A 118 -3.84 -24.53 36.90
C PRO A 118 -5.14 -25.24 37.27
N GLY A 119 -5.24 -26.50 36.84
CA GLY A 119 -6.36 -27.39 37.13
C GLY A 119 -6.57 -27.53 38.63
N SER A 120 -7.82 -27.37 39.05
CA SER A 120 -8.35 -27.81 40.33
C SER A 120 -8.18 -29.32 40.46
N SER A 121 -7.20 -29.75 41.25
CA SER A 121 -7.07 -31.14 41.71
C SER A 121 -7.75 -31.26 43.08
N THR A 122 -8.97 -31.80 43.06
CA THR A 122 -9.66 -32.36 44.23
C THR A 122 -9.79 -33.86 44.01
N ALA A 123 -9.11 -34.64 44.85
CA ALA A 123 -9.38 -36.06 45.16
C ALA A 123 -8.63 -36.31 46.48
N THR A 124 -9.31 -36.33 47.63
CA THR A 124 -10.00 -37.48 48.25
C THR A 124 -9.02 -38.59 48.62
#